data_AF-A0A436F6B1-F1
#
_entry.id   AF-A0A436F6B1-F1
#
_cell.length_a   1.000
_cell.length_b   1.000
_cell.length_c   1.000
_cell.angle_alpha   90.00
_cell.angle_beta   90.00
_cell.angle_gamma   90.00
#
_symmetry.space_group_name_H-M   'P 1'
#
loop_
_entity.id
_entity.type
_entity.pdbx_description
1 polymer ?
#
loop_
_entity_poly.entity_id
_entity_poly.type
_entity_poly.pdbx_seq_one_letter_code
_entity_poly.pdbx_strand_id
1 'polypeptide(L)'
;VGDRHGVDIATIASAWVLEQPQVAAVIVGARNQAHALANAKIMDVALDAEDRARIAAVIAQGTGLEGDVYTLERDRHGRHGSIMHYNLNAGKK
;
A
#
# COMPACT_ATOMS: atom_id res chain seq x y z
N VAL A 1 2.11 -14.20 7.12
CA VAL A 1 1.39 -13.29 8.04
C VAL A 1 -0.10 -13.37 7.78
N GLY A 2 -0.60 -13.06 6.58
CA GLY A 2 -2.03 -13.23 6.23
C GLY A 2 -2.59 -14.59 6.64
N ASP A 3 -1.91 -15.68 6.27
CA ASP A 3 -2.34 -17.04 6.65
C ASP A 3 -2.42 -17.28 8.17
N ARG A 4 -1.56 -16.64 8.99
CA ARG A 4 -1.62 -16.73 10.47
C ARG A 4 -2.88 -16.06 11.03
N HIS A 5 -3.37 -15.02 10.35
CA HIS A 5 -4.53 -14.22 10.74
C HIS A 5 -5.81 -14.62 9.97
N GLY A 6 -5.73 -15.54 9.00
CA GLY A 6 -6.87 -15.93 8.16
C GLY A 6 -7.41 -14.81 7.27
N VAL A 7 -6.59 -13.83 6.91
CA VAL A 7 -6.97 -12.67 6.09
C VAL A 7 -6.03 -12.47 4.90
N ASP A 8 -6.48 -11.69 3.93
CA ASP A 8 -5.68 -11.39 2.73
C ASP A 8 -4.54 -10.40 3.01
N ILE A 9 -3.66 -10.24 2.01
CA ILE A 9 -2.51 -9.33 2.10
C ILE A 9 -2.93 -7.86 2.24
N ALA A 10 -4.06 -7.46 1.65
CA ALA A 10 -4.53 -6.07 1.72
C ALA A 10 -4.98 -5.70 3.13
N THR A 11 -5.61 -6.64 3.83
CA THR A 11 -6.03 -6.50 5.22
C THR A 11 -4.81 -6.35 6.14
N ILE A 12 -3.81 -7.23 6.00
CA ILE A 12 -2.54 -7.13 6.76
C ILE A 12 -1.81 -5.82 6.48
N ALA A 13 -1.69 -5.43 5.21
CA ALA A 13 -1.01 -4.20 4.83
C ALA A 13 -1.72 -2.97 5.44
N SER A 14 -3.05 -2.94 5.38
CA SER A 14 -3.84 -1.85 5.95
C SER A 14 -3.71 -1.77 7.47
N ALA A 15 -3.76 -2.90 8.18
CA ALA A 15 -3.55 -2.96 9.61
C ALA A 15 -2.14 -2.50 10.01
N TRP A 16 -1.10 -2.93 9.28
CA TRP A 16 0.26 -2.48 9.50
C TRP A 16 0.43 -0.97 9.28
N VAL A 17 -0.21 -0.40 8.24
CA VAL A 17 -0.17 1.04 7.97
C VAL A 17 -0.81 1.83 9.11
N LEU A 18 -1.93 1.36 9.68
CA LEU A 18 -2.60 1.99 10.83
C LEU A 18 -1.73 2.03 12.10
N GLU A 19 -0.74 1.15 12.23
CA GLU A 19 0.19 1.14 13.38
C GLU A 19 1.39 2.07 13.21
N GLN A 20 1.56 2.68 12.02
CA GLN A 20 2.69 3.55 11.78
C GLN A 20 2.53 4.90 12.48
N PRO A 21 3.65 5.53 12.92
CA PRO A 21 3.61 6.86 13.50
C PRO A 21 2.87 7.84 12.58
N GLN A 22 2.00 8.66 13.16
CA GLN A 22 1.26 9.73 12.48
C GLN A 22 0.19 9.25 11.46
N VAL A 23 -0.11 7.96 11.40
CA VAL A 23 -1.24 7.45 10.61
C VAL A 23 -2.49 7.38 11.47
N ALA A 24 -3.49 8.21 11.15
CA ALA A 24 -4.79 8.19 11.84
C ALA A 24 -5.84 7.30 11.16
N ALA A 25 -5.70 7.07 9.85
CA ALA A 25 -6.65 6.29 9.07
C ALA A 25 -6.00 5.74 7.79
N VAL A 26 -6.61 4.69 7.23
CA VAL A 26 -6.33 4.16 5.89
C VAL A 26 -7.56 4.35 5.00
N ILE A 27 -7.34 4.78 3.75
CA ILE A 27 -8.42 4.93 2.77
C ILE A 27 -8.44 3.66 1.92
N VAL A 28 -9.56 2.94 1.95
CA VAL A 28 -9.74 1.68 1.24
C VAL A 28 -10.89 1.78 0.24
N GLY A 29 -10.71 1.21 -0.95
CA GLY A 29 -11.76 1.11 -1.95
C GLY A 29 -12.68 -0.08 -1.67
N ALA A 30 -13.99 0.10 -1.85
CA ALA A 30 -14.97 -1.00 -1.81
C ALA A 30 -15.88 -0.94 -3.04
N ARG A 31 -15.79 -1.95 -3.91
CA ARG A 31 -16.57 -2.03 -5.15
C ARG A 31 -17.83 -2.87 -5.00
N ASN A 32 -17.86 -3.75 -4.00
CA ASN A 32 -18.96 -4.65 -3.69
C ASN A 32 -18.98 -4.94 -2.18
N GLN A 33 -20.01 -5.64 -1.73
CA GLN A 33 -20.19 -6.01 -0.33
C GLN A 33 -19.02 -6.85 0.23
N ALA A 34 -18.44 -7.75 -0.57
CA ALA A 34 -17.32 -8.57 -0.14
C ALA A 34 -16.09 -7.71 0.23
N HIS A 35 -15.81 -6.65 -0.53
CA HIS A 35 -14.73 -5.70 -0.20
C HIS A 35 -15.04 -4.95 1.10
N ALA A 36 -16.28 -4.49 1.29
CA ALA A 36 -16.66 -3.80 2.52
C ALA A 36 -16.48 -4.70 3.76
N LEU A 37 -16.87 -5.98 3.66
CA LEU A 37 -16.68 -6.97 4.72
C LEU A 37 -15.20 -7.31 4.96
N ALA A 38 -14.38 -7.41 3.91
CA ALA A 38 -12.94 -7.60 4.06
C ALA A 38 -12.28 -6.39 4.74
N ASN A 39 -12.64 -5.17 4.32
CA ASN A 39 -12.13 -3.93 4.91
C ASN A 39 -12.50 -3.80 6.39
N ALA A 40 -13.69 -4.26 6.80
CA ALA A 40 -14.08 -4.24 8.22
C ALA A 40 -13.15 -5.09 9.11
N LYS A 41 -12.59 -6.19 8.58
CA LYS A 41 -11.67 -7.08 9.31
C LYS A 41 -10.33 -6.44 9.62
N ILE A 42 -9.98 -5.31 9.01
CA ILE A 42 -8.71 -4.60 9.27
C ILE A 42 -8.58 -4.28 10.76
N MET A 43 -9.68 -3.90 11.41
CA MET A 43 -9.69 -3.53 12.82
C MET A 43 -9.59 -4.72 13.79
N ASP A 44 -9.78 -5.95 13.29
CA ASP A 44 -9.68 -7.18 14.08
C ASP A 44 -8.26 -7.76 14.09
N VAL A 45 -7.36 -7.22 13.24
CA VAL A 45 -5.97 -7.70 13.15
C VAL A 45 -5.12 -7.04 14.24
N ALA A 46 -4.53 -7.86 15.10
CA ALA A 46 -3.52 -7.43 16.07
C ALA A 46 -2.15 -8.04 15.69
N LEU A 47 -1.26 -7.22 15.13
CA LEU A 47 0.07 -7.70 14.70
C LEU A 47 0.98 -7.88 15.91
N ASP A 48 1.41 -9.12 16.13
CA ASP A 48 2.36 -9.45 17.18
C ASP A 48 3.81 -9.08 16.77
N ALA A 49 4.77 -9.31 17.67
CA ALA A 49 6.17 -9.01 17.40
C ALA A 49 6.76 -9.86 16.26
N GLU A 50 6.32 -11.11 16.11
CA GLU A 50 6.77 -12.01 15.04
C GLU A 50 6.28 -11.50 13.67
N ASP A 51 5.02 -11.09 13.59
CA ASP A 51 4.43 -10.54 12.38
C ASP A 51 5.13 -9.24 11.96
N ARG A 52 5.36 -8.33 12.90
CA ARG A 52 6.10 -7.08 12.67
C ARG A 52 7.51 -7.35 12.17
N ALA A 53 8.22 -8.31 12.77
CA ALA A 53 9.57 -8.68 12.35
C ALA A 53 9.59 -9.27 10.93
N ARG A 54 8.63 -10.15 10.59
CA ARG A 54 8.48 -10.71 9.25
C ARG A 54 8.20 -9.64 8.20
N ILE A 55 7.32 -8.69 8.50
CA ILE A 55 7.00 -7.57 7.61
C ILE A 55 8.23 -6.66 7.42
N ALA A 56 8.89 -6.28 8.51
CA ALA A 56 10.08 -5.44 8.48
C ALA A 56 11.23 -6.07 7.68
N ALA A 57 11.44 -7.39 7.79
CA ALA A 57 12.46 -8.11 7.04
C ALA A 57 12.24 -8.07 5.51
N VAL A 58 11.00 -8.01 5.05
CA VAL A 58 10.68 -7.84 3.62
C VAL A 58 10.83 -6.38 3.19
N ILE A 59 10.34 -5.43 3.99
CA ILE A 59 10.49 -3.99 3.72
C ILE A 59 11.97 -3.61 3.59
N ALA A 60 12.84 -4.16 4.43
CA ALA A 60 14.28 -3.91 4.40
C ALA A 60 14.99 -4.37 3.12
N GLN A 61 14.35 -5.21 2.30
CA GLN A 61 14.88 -5.62 0.99
C GLN A 61 14.60 -4.58 -0.10
N GLY A 62 13.74 -3.60 0.17
CA GLY A 62 13.39 -2.55 -0.77
C GLY A 62 14.55 -1.56 -0.98
N THR A 63 14.96 -1.38 -2.23
CA THR A 63 15.79 -0.24 -2.65
C THR A 63 14.86 0.96 -2.78
N GLY A 64 14.91 1.89 -1.82
CA GLY A 64 14.07 3.10 -1.82
C GLY A 64 14.17 3.90 -3.13
N LEU A 65 13.28 4.88 -3.29
CA LEU A 65 13.30 5.75 -4.47
C LEU A 65 14.47 6.75 -4.35
N GLU A 66 15.13 7.00 -5.48
CA GLU A 66 16.22 7.98 -5.55
C GLU A 66 15.69 9.41 -5.61
N GLY A 67 16.37 10.32 -4.91
CA GLY A 67 16.12 11.76 -4.98
C GLY A 67 15.05 12.29 -4.01
N ASP A 68 14.65 13.54 -4.26
CA ASP A 68 13.60 14.23 -3.52
C ASP A 68 12.19 13.78 -3.95
N VAL A 69 11.17 14.30 -3.26
CA VAL A 69 9.74 14.00 -3.50
C VAL A 69 9.26 14.27 -4.93
N TYR A 70 10.03 14.99 -5.76
CA TYR A 70 9.68 15.34 -7.13
C TYR A 70 10.67 14.80 -8.17
N THR A 71 11.68 14.04 -7.75
CA THR A 71 12.78 13.66 -8.64
C THR A 71 12.31 12.77 -9.77
N LEU A 72 11.47 11.78 -9.46
CA LEU A 72 10.96 10.83 -10.46
C LEU A 72 9.88 11.45 -11.35
N GLU A 73 9.08 12.37 -10.82
CA GLU A 73 8.00 13.08 -11.52
C GLU A 73 8.55 14.02 -12.60
N ARG A 74 9.73 14.61 -12.35
CA ARG A 74 10.40 15.51 -13.30
C ARG A 74 10.97 14.74 -14.51
N ASP A 75 11.35 13.48 -14.34
CA ASP A 75 11.81 12.64 -15.45
C ASP A 75 10.63 12.00 -16.21
N ARG A 76 10.15 12.73 -17.22
CA ARG A 76 9.05 12.28 -18.09
C ARG A 76 9.43 11.12 -19.01
N HIS A 77 10.71 10.84 -19.20
CA HIS A 77 11.21 9.80 -20.11
C HIS A 77 11.66 8.53 -19.36
N GLY A 78 11.86 8.61 -18.05
CA GLY A 78 12.20 7.49 -17.18
C GLY A 78 11.04 6.55 -16.86
N ARG A 79 11.34 5.53 -16.03
CA ARG A 79 10.39 4.47 -15.66
C ARG A 79 9.11 5.03 -15.03
N HIS A 80 9.24 6.00 -14.11
CA HIS A 80 8.09 6.67 -13.51
C HIS A 80 7.28 7.44 -14.57
N GLY A 81 7.92 8.34 -15.33
CA GLY A 81 7.22 9.11 -16.38
C GLY A 81 6.50 8.25 -17.42
N SER A 82 7.04 7.07 -17.75
CA SER A 82 6.46 6.14 -18.71
C SER A 82 5.10 5.55 -18.31
N ILE A 83 4.78 5.53 -17.01
CA ILE A 83 3.50 5.00 -16.49
C ILE A 83 2.51 6.11 -16.11
N MET A 84 2.92 7.39 -16.20
CA MET A 84 2.10 8.52 -15.79
C MET A 84 1.16 8.99 -16.91
N HIS A 85 -0.12 9.20 -16.57
CA HIS A 85 -1.11 9.77 -17.49
C HIS A 85 -1.13 11.30 -17.39
N TYR A 86 -0.31 11.97 -18.19
CA TYR A 86 -0.18 13.44 -18.15
C TYR A 86 -1.34 14.22 -18.80
N ASN A 87 -2.11 13.58 -19.68
CA ASN A 87 -3.27 14.22 -20.30
C ASN A 87 -4.44 13.24 -20.37
N LEU A 88 -5.32 13.32 -19.37
CA LEU A 88 -6.54 12.50 -19.28
C LEU A 88 -7.61 12.91 -20.32
N ASN A 89 -7.47 14.10 -20.91
CA ASN A 89 -8.39 14.63 -21.92
C ASN A 89 -7.97 14.29 -23.36
N ALA A 90 -6.79 13.70 -23.57
CA ALA A 90 -6.26 13.44 -24.92
C ALA A 90 -7.08 12.43 -25.74
N GLY A 91 -8.05 11.74 -25.12
CA GLY A 91 -8.75 10.61 -25.72
C GLY A 91 -7.80 9.42 -25.87
N LYS A 92 -8.22 8.23 -25.41
CA LYS A 92 -7.51 7.02 -25.83
C LYS A 92 -7.87 6.80 -27.31
N LYS A 93 -6.88 6.86 -28.21
CA LYS A 93 -7.06 6.38 -29.58
C LYS A 93 -7.42 4.90 -29.58
#